data_AF-C0XKY4-F1
#
_entry.id   AF-C0XKY4-F1
#
_cell.length_a   1.000
_cell.length_b   1.000
_cell.length_c   1.000
_cell.angle_alpha   90.00
_cell.angle_beta   90.00
_cell.angle_gamma   90.00
#
_symmetry.space_group_name_H-M   'P 1'
#
loop_
_entity.id
_entity.type
_entity.pdbx_description
1 polymer ?
#
loop_
_entity_poly.entity_id
_entity_poly.type
_entity_poly.pdbx_seq_one_letter_code
_entity_poly.pdbx_strand_id
1 'polypeptide(L)'
;PLIKIAANKWNNALDTVVFKIGSQRTHTLTISFGNAGQDNWDGLFNGRKIYVDRTHFNDPKYPTAYMKPSIASQMSIEQYWTGVIAHELGHTLGLDHTAYQSDLMFAPTSDGNVITKYLWKRPIQRSSTGLDGTETAQISQRDLNRAKLAKQLDYW
;
A
#
# COMPACT_ATOMS: atom_id res chain seq x y z
N PRO A 1 3.85 -7.66 -14.10
CA PRO A 1 2.50 -7.07 -14.35
C PRO A 1 2.03 -6.15 -13.22
N LEU A 2 1.96 -6.64 -11.97
CA LEU A 2 1.41 -5.92 -10.81
C LEU A 2 2.08 -4.57 -10.54
N ILE A 3 3.41 -4.50 -10.58
CA ILE A 3 4.15 -3.25 -10.35
C ILE A 3 3.71 -2.15 -11.34
N LYS A 4 3.50 -2.50 -12.62
CA LYS A 4 3.02 -1.55 -13.62
C LYS A 4 1.59 -1.09 -13.33
N ILE A 5 0.73 -1.99 -12.85
CA ILE A 5 -0.66 -1.67 -12.49
C ILE A 5 -0.67 -0.73 -11.27
N ALA A 6 0.08 -1.05 -10.22
CA ALA A 6 0.21 -0.22 -9.02
C ALA A 6 0.79 1.16 -9.33
N ALA A 7 1.85 1.24 -10.14
CA ALA A 7 2.42 2.50 -10.63
C ALA A 7 1.38 3.33 -11.41
N ASN A 8 0.63 2.69 -12.32
CA ASN A 8 -0.40 3.37 -13.09
C ASN A 8 -1.58 3.85 -12.23
N LYS A 9 -1.92 3.17 -11.13
CA LYS A 9 -2.95 3.67 -10.19
C LYS A 9 -2.57 5.03 -9.65
N TRP A 10 -1.35 5.20 -9.15
CA TRP A 10 -0.85 6.48 -8.67
C TRP A 10 -0.75 7.53 -9.78
N ASN A 11 -0.20 7.15 -10.94
CA ASN A 11 -0.10 8.06 -12.08
C ASN A 11 -1.47 8.60 -12.51
N ASN A 12 -2.46 7.72 -12.61
CA ASN A 12 -3.81 8.09 -13.01
C ASN A 12 -4.51 8.92 -11.93
N ALA A 13 -4.35 8.57 -10.64
CA ALA A 13 -4.97 9.31 -9.54
C ALA A 13 -4.41 10.74 -9.41
N LEU A 14 -3.11 10.92 -9.65
CA LEU A 14 -2.43 12.21 -9.60
C LEU A 14 -2.49 13.00 -10.92
N ASP A 15 -3.03 12.39 -11.98
CA ASP A 15 -3.06 12.95 -13.34
C ASP A 15 -1.67 13.39 -13.83
N THR A 16 -0.65 12.61 -13.48
CA THR A 16 0.75 12.90 -13.84
C THR A 16 1.62 11.65 -13.71
N VAL A 17 2.70 11.55 -14.49
CA VAL A 17 3.60 10.39 -14.43
C VAL A 17 4.58 10.57 -13.26
N VAL A 18 4.24 9.96 -12.12
CA VAL A 18 5.09 9.91 -10.91
C VAL A 18 5.97 8.67 -10.87
N PHE A 19 5.48 7.56 -11.44
CA PHE A 19 6.23 6.30 -11.52
C PHE A 19 6.40 5.86 -12.97
N LYS A 20 7.63 5.50 -13.32
CA LYS A 20 7.99 4.90 -14.60
C LYS A 20 8.78 3.62 -14.36
N ILE A 21 8.42 2.55 -15.07
CA ILE A 21 9.16 1.29 -15.00
C ILE A 21 10.51 1.48 -15.70
N GLY A 22 11.57 1.35 -14.91
CA GLY A 22 12.96 1.44 -15.36
C GLY A 22 13.57 0.07 -15.68
N SER A 23 14.90 0.05 -15.81
CA SER A 23 15.69 -1.18 -15.95
C SER A 23 16.58 -1.39 -14.72
N GLN A 24 17.27 -2.54 -14.65
CA GLN A 24 18.30 -2.77 -13.62
C GLN A 24 19.41 -1.70 -13.62
N ARG A 25 19.66 -1.01 -14.74
CA ARG A 25 20.68 0.05 -14.84
C ARG A 25 20.10 1.46 -14.71
N THR A 26 18.80 1.61 -14.86
CA THR A 26 18.11 2.91 -14.90
C THR A 26 16.89 2.86 -13.99
N HIS A 27 17.12 2.96 -12.69
CA HIS A 27 16.07 2.99 -11.68
C HIS A 27 16.48 3.87 -10.49
N THR A 28 15.49 4.44 -9.80
CA THR A 28 15.65 5.19 -8.55
C THR A 28 15.10 4.43 -7.35
N LEU A 29 14.21 3.46 -7.60
CA LEU A 29 13.57 2.61 -6.60
C LEU A 29 13.62 1.15 -7.08
N THR A 30 13.96 0.23 -6.19
CA THR A 30 13.90 -1.21 -6.45
C THR A 30 12.73 -1.82 -5.70
N ILE A 31 11.98 -2.68 -6.37
CA ILE A 31 10.99 -3.58 -5.76
C ILE A 31 11.50 -5.00 -5.91
N SER A 32 11.56 -5.76 -4.82
CA SER A 32 12.04 -7.14 -4.82
C SER A 32 11.33 -7.98 -3.77
N PHE A 33 11.40 -9.30 -3.90
CA PHE A 33 10.96 -10.17 -2.83
C PHE A 33 11.90 -10.12 -1.62
N GLY A 34 11.34 -10.06 -0.43
CA GLY A 34 12.04 -10.24 0.85
C GLY A 34 11.46 -11.42 1.64
N ASN A 35 11.83 -11.50 2.92
CA ASN A 35 11.30 -12.46 3.88
C ASN A 35 10.94 -11.69 5.15
N ALA A 36 9.65 -11.66 5.48
CA ALA A 36 9.12 -10.94 6.62
C ALA A 36 9.44 -11.62 7.96
N GLY A 37 9.72 -12.93 7.97
CA GLY A 37 10.05 -13.67 9.18
C GLY A 37 9.02 -13.45 10.29
N GLN A 38 9.47 -12.95 11.45
CA GLN A 38 8.60 -12.67 12.59
C GLN A 38 7.91 -11.30 12.51
N ASP A 39 8.37 -10.40 11.65
CA ASP A 39 7.81 -9.05 11.52
C ASP A 39 6.48 -9.06 10.74
N ASN A 40 6.22 -10.12 9.98
CA ASN A 40 4.92 -10.45 9.37
C ASN A 40 4.29 -9.31 8.53
N TRP A 41 5.11 -8.56 7.81
CA TRP A 41 4.65 -7.58 6.81
C TRP A 41 4.40 -8.24 5.45
N ASP A 42 3.45 -7.69 4.68
CA ASP A 42 3.19 -8.12 3.30
C ASP A 42 3.97 -7.29 2.28
N GLY A 43 4.07 -5.99 2.57
CA GLY A 43 4.91 -5.01 1.90
C GLY A 43 5.74 -4.24 2.93
N LEU A 44 6.94 -3.81 2.52
CA LEU A 44 7.77 -2.95 3.36
C LEU A 44 8.61 -1.99 2.52
N PHE A 45 8.35 -0.70 2.65
CA PHE A 45 9.25 0.36 2.24
C PHE A 45 10.18 0.77 3.39
N ASN A 46 11.48 0.51 3.23
CA ASN A 46 12.48 0.83 4.26
C ASN A 46 13.18 2.18 4.09
N GLY A 47 12.60 3.09 3.29
CA GLY A 47 13.22 4.37 2.92
C GLY A 47 14.17 4.30 1.71
N ARG A 48 14.50 3.09 1.21
CA ARG A 48 15.37 2.93 0.02
C ARG A 48 14.80 1.97 -1.02
N LYS A 49 14.13 0.91 -0.59
CA LYS A 49 13.61 -0.16 -1.44
C LYS A 49 12.27 -0.63 -0.91
N ILE A 50 11.48 -1.20 -1.79
CA ILE A 50 10.24 -1.90 -1.44
C ILE A 50 10.52 -3.41 -1.45
N TYR A 51 10.12 -4.07 -0.37
CA TYR A 51 10.04 -5.51 -0.28
C TYR A 51 8.58 -5.97 -0.36
N VAL A 52 8.37 -7.12 -0.99
CA VAL A 52 7.12 -7.89 -0.94
C VAL A 52 7.46 -9.23 -0.31
N ASP A 53 6.66 -9.72 0.64
CA ASP A 53 6.97 -11.00 1.28
C ASP A 53 6.83 -12.15 0.28
N ARG A 54 7.90 -12.95 0.14
CA ARG A 54 7.91 -14.05 -0.83
C ARG A 54 6.96 -15.18 -0.45
N THR A 55 6.85 -15.48 0.83
CA THR A 55 6.12 -16.65 1.32
C THR A 55 4.62 -16.40 1.16
N HIS A 56 4.14 -15.26 1.65
CA HIS A 56 2.77 -14.81 1.51
C HIS A 56 2.38 -14.65 0.03
N PHE A 57 3.27 -14.06 -0.79
CA PHE A 57 2.98 -13.85 -2.22
C PHE A 57 2.76 -15.16 -2.98
N ASN A 58 3.50 -16.20 -2.65
CA ASN A 58 3.39 -17.49 -3.33
C ASN A 58 2.27 -18.39 -2.77
N ASP A 59 1.64 -18.01 -1.66
CA ASP A 59 0.48 -18.72 -1.12
C ASP A 59 -0.82 -18.07 -1.64
N PRO A 60 -1.54 -18.70 -2.59
CA PRO A 60 -2.78 -18.14 -3.13
C PRO A 60 -3.91 -18.07 -2.10
N LYS A 61 -3.83 -18.78 -0.97
CA LYS A 61 -4.84 -18.72 0.09
C LYS A 61 -4.59 -17.56 1.05
N TYR A 62 -3.34 -17.09 1.14
CA TYR A 62 -2.93 -16.08 2.13
C TYR A 62 -3.82 -14.82 2.12
N PRO A 63 -4.09 -14.16 0.98
CA PRO A 63 -4.89 -12.92 0.98
C PRO A 63 -6.31 -13.06 1.53
N THR A 64 -6.87 -14.28 1.51
CA THR A 64 -8.27 -14.52 1.91
C THR A 64 -8.40 -15.38 3.16
N ALA A 65 -7.29 -15.86 3.74
CA ALA A 65 -7.27 -16.86 4.81
C ALA A 65 -8.04 -16.43 6.07
N TYR A 66 -8.09 -15.12 6.35
CA TYR A 66 -8.77 -14.55 7.51
C TYR A 66 -10.17 -14.00 7.19
N MET A 67 -10.60 -14.05 5.93
CA MET A 67 -11.83 -13.43 5.48
C MET A 67 -13.03 -14.38 5.51
N LYS A 68 -14.22 -13.82 5.75
CA LYS A 68 -15.47 -14.53 5.49
C LYS A 68 -15.60 -14.77 3.97
N PRO A 69 -16.15 -15.92 3.51
CA PRO A 69 -16.27 -16.21 2.08
C PRO A 69 -16.96 -15.12 1.26
N SER A 70 -17.99 -14.46 1.81
CA SER A 70 -18.72 -13.37 1.15
C SER A 70 -17.91 -12.07 0.99
N ILE A 71 -16.89 -11.88 1.81
CA ILE A 71 -15.95 -10.75 1.71
C ILE A 71 -14.81 -11.13 0.75
N ALA A 72 -14.25 -12.33 0.93
CA ALA A 72 -13.18 -12.86 0.08
C ALA A 72 -13.56 -12.86 -1.42
N SER A 73 -14.82 -13.15 -1.75
CA SER A 73 -15.31 -13.16 -3.14
C SER A 73 -15.36 -11.79 -3.82
N GLN A 74 -15.17 -10.69 -3.07
CA GLN A 74 -15.22 -9.32 -3.60
C GLN A 74 -13.87 -8.84 -4.14
N MET A 75 -12.79 -9.59 -3.93
CA MET A 75 -11.45 -9.24 -4.42
C MET A 75 -10.76 -10.42 -5.09
N SER A 76 -9.75 -10.12 -5.90
CA SER A 76 -8.83 -11.14 -6.42
C SER A 76 -7.48 -11.10 -5.70
N ILE A 77 -6.74 -12.20 -5.76
CA ILE A 77 -5.33 -12.26 -5.27
C ILE A 77 -4.48 -11.22 -5.99
N GLU A 78 -4.71 -11.02 -7.29
CA GLU A 78 -4.02 -10.00 -8.09
C GLU A 78 -4.28 -8.59 -7.57
N GLN A 79 -5.54 -8.31 -7.20
CA GLN A 79 -5.96 -7.03 -6.66
C GLN A 79 -5.31 -6.75 -5.31
N TYR A 80 -5.31 -7.71 -4.39
CA TYR A 80 -4.66 -7.58 -3.09
C TYR A 80 -3.16 -7.24 -3.24
N TRP A 81 -2.39 -8.01 -4.03
CA TRP A 81 -0.96 -7.74 -4.21
C TRP A 81 -0.68 -6.45 -4.99
N THR A 82 -1.59 -6.05 -5.89
CA THR A 82 -1.53 -4.71 -6.50
C THR A 82 -1.72 -3.62 -5.46
N GLY A 83 -2.65 -3.82 -4.52
CA GLY A 83 -2.88 -2.92 -3.39
C GLY A 83 -1.68 -2.82 -2.47
N VAL A 84 -1.06 -3.94 -2.09
CA VAL A 84 0.17 -3.96 -1.26
C VAL A 84 1.26 -3.14 -1.94
N ILE A 85 1.55 -3.39 -3.22
CA ILE A 85 2.58 -2.63 -3.93
C ILE A 85 2.20 -1.14 -4.05
N ALA A 86 0.92 -0.84 -4.27
CA ALA A 86 0.46 0.55 -4.34
C ALA A 86 0.57 1.27 -2.98
N HIS A 87 0.32 0.58 -1.88
CA HIS A 87 0.53 1.09 -0.52
C HIS A 87 2.00 1.48 -0.31
N GLU A 88 2.92 0.56 -0.60
CA GLU A 88 4.36 0.82 -0.45
C GLU A 88 4.85 1.96 -1.36
N LEU A 89 4.32 2.07 -2.57
CA LEU A 89 4.57 3.23 -3.44
C LEU A 89 4.03 4.53 -2.82
N GLY A 90 2.90 4.48 -2.11
CA GLY A 90 2.38 5.62 -1.36
C GLY A 90 3.38 6.15 -0.32
N HIS A 91 4.09 5.28 0.38
CA HIS A 91 5.17 5.70 1.29
C HIS A 91 6.30 6.45 0.58
N THR A 92 6.62 6.07 -0.66
CA THR A 92 7.61 6.82 -1.46
C THR A 92 7.13 8.19 -1.90
N LEU A 93 5.81 8.43 -1.86
CA LEU A 93 5.16 9.74 -2.08
C LEU A 93 4.98 10.51 -0.76
N GLY A 94 5.75 10.19 0.28
CA GLY A 94 5.69 10.83 1.58
C GLY A 94 4.42 10.54 2.38
N LEU A 95 3.63 9.53 1.99
CA LEU A 95 2.42 9.16 2.72
C LEU A 95 2.76 8.20 3.85
N ASP A 96 2.44 8.61 5.06
CA ASP A 96 2.46 7.71 6.22
C ASP A 96 1.06 7.14 6.50
N HIS A 97 0.89 6.16 7.40
CA HIS A 97 -0.37 5.44 7.56
C HIS A 97 -1.56 6.32 7.99
N THR A 98 -2.79 5.82 7.76
CA THR A 98 -4.04 6.38 8.27
C THR A 98 -4.80 5.37 9.14
N ALA A 99 -5.73 5.87 9.94
CA ALA A 99 -6.64 5.04 10.72
C ALA A 99 -7.99 4.78 10.03
N TYR A 100 -8.13 5.13 8.74
CA TYR A 100 -9.38 5.01 7.98
C TYR A 100 -9.32 3.78 7.09
N GLN A 101 -10.09 2.74 7.41
CA GLN A 101 -9.95 1.41 6.79
C GLN A 101 -10.06 1.43 5.27
N SER A 102 -10.85 2.32 4.69
CA SER A 102 -11.00 2.45 3.23
C SER A 102 -9.82 3.09 2.51
N ASP A 103 -8.91 3.74 3.23
CA ASP A 103 -7.77 4.43 2.64
C ASP A 103 -6.69 3.40 2.26
N LEU A 104 -6.03 3.59 1.11
CA LEU A 104 -4.95 2.71 0.67
C LEU A 104 -3.86 2.63 1.74
N MET A 105 -3.55 3.76 2.38
CA MET A 105 -2.52 3.86 3.41
C MET A 105 -3.03 3.45 4.81
N PHE A 106 -4.10 2.68 4.92
CA PHE A 106 -4.63 2.25 6.21
C PHE A 106 -3.65 1.36 7.00
N ALA A 107 -3.59 1.57 8.32
CA ALA A 107 -3.03 0.62 9.27
C ALA A 107 -3.95 0.50 10.51
N PRO A 108 -4.06 -0.71 11.12
CA PRO A 108 -4.98 -0.95 12.25
C PRO A 108 -4.58 -0.19 13.53
N THR A 109 -3.29 0.07 13.71
CA THR A 109 -2.72 0.86 14.82
C THR A 109 -1.72 1.87 14.27
N SER A 110 -1.36 2.84 15.10
CA SER A 110 -0.34 3.84 14.77
C SER A 110 1.10 3.36 14.97
N ASP A 111 1.30 2.09 15.29
CA ASP A 111 2.63 1.54 15.55
C ASP A 111 3.48 1.61 14.26
N GLY A 112 4.74 2.03 14.38
CA GLY A 112 5.64 2.21 13.23
C GLY A 112 5.53 3.56 12.51
N ASN A 113 4.61 4.45 12.90
CA ASN A 113 4.54 5.81 12.34
C ASN A 113 5.57 6.76 12.97
N VAL A 114 5.90 7.84 12.26
CA VAL A 114 6.80 8.90 12.75
C VAL A 114 6.11 9.71 13.86
N ILE A 115 6.87 10.09 14.90
CA ILE A 115 6.46 10.68 16.20
C ILE A 115 5.52 11.92 16.09
N THR A 116 5.40 12.55 14.93
CA THR A 116 4.63 13.79 14.71
C THR A 116 3.13 13.58 14.45
N LYS A 117 2.55 12.41 14.71
CA LYS A 117 1.14 12.08 14.37
C LYS A 117 0.22 11.78 15.56
N TYR A 118 -1.08 11.88 15.31
CA TYR A 118 -2.14 11.40 16.21
C TYR A 118 -2.04 9.88 16.39
N LEU A 119 -2.02 9.42 17.63
CA LEU A 119 -1.94 8.00 17.98
C LEU A 119 -3.32 7.32 17.84
N TRP A 120 -3.36 6.09 17.33
CA TRP A 120 -4.57 5.26 17.32
C TRP A 120 -4.24 3.79 17.64
N LYS A 121 -5.14 3.15 18.39
CA LYS A 121 -5.05 1.72 18.75
C LYS A 121 -6.06 0.84 18.00
N ARG A 122 -6.94 1.46 17.22
CA ARG A 122 -7.97 0.82 16.41
C ARG A 122 -8.40 1.76 15.29
N PRO A 123 -9.04 1.25 14.22
CA PRO A 123 -9.53 2.09 13.13
C PRO A 123 -10.47 3.17 13.65
N ILE A 124 -10.28 4.41 13.18
CA ILE A 124 -11.19 5.54 13.44
C ILE A 124 -12.49 5.33 12.65
N GLN A 125 -12.37 4.81 11.43
CA GLN A 125 -13.50 4.53 10.56
C GLN A 125 -13.30 3.17 9.90
N ARG A 126 -14.34 2.33 9.96
CA ARG A 126 -14.41 1.08 9.20
C ARG A 126 -14.96 1.32 7.80
N SER A 127 -14.55 0.51 6.85
CA SER A 127 -15.09 0.55 5.49
C SER A 127 -16.51 -0.01 5.47
N SER A 128 -17.33 0.44 4.53
CA SER A 128 -18.69 -0.06 4.35
C SER A 128 -18.72 -1.49 3.80
N THR A 129 -17.68 -1.89 3.06
CA THR A 129 -17.54 -3.23 2.47
C THR A 129 -16.94 -4.24 3.46
N GLY A 130 -16.31 -3.77 4.54
CA GLY A 130 -15.49 -4.60 5.42
C GLY A 130 -14.08 -4.85 4.90
N LEU A 131 -13.79 -4.50 3.63
CA LEU A 131 -12.46 -4.59 3.05
C LEU A 131 -11.63 -3.34 3.34
N ASP A 132 -10.32 -3.48 3.48
CA ASP A 132 -9.41 -2.33 3.59
C ASP A 132 -8.94 -1.76 2.24
N GLY A 133 -8.20 -0.65 2.29
CA GLY A 133 -7.68 0.02 1.09
C GLY A 133 -6.70 -0.82 0.28
N THR A 134 -5.93 -1.70 0.93
CA THR A 134 -5.01 -2.64 0.28
C THR A 134 -5.79 -3.72 -0.45
N GLU A 135 -6.80 -4.30 0.20
CA GLU A 135 -7.67 -5.34 -0.37
C GLU A 135 -8.51 -4.80 -1.54
N THR A 136 -8.98 -3.56 -1.45
CA THR A 136 -9.68 -2.90 -2.56
C THR A 136 -8.74 -2.36 -3.64
N ALA A 137 -7.46 -2.17 -3.32
CA ALA A 137 -6.45 -1.51 -4.15
C ALA A 137 -6.90 -0.13 -4.68
N GLN A 138 -7.68 0.61 -3.89
CA GLN A 138 -8.21 1.92 -4.27
C GLN A 138 -7.46 3.03 -3.55
N ILE A 139 -7.01 4.04 -4.31
CA ILE A 139 -6.46 5.28 -3.74
C ILE A 139 -7.65 6.13 -3.32
N SER A 140 -7.80 6.37 -2.01
CA SER A 140 -8.88 7.23 -1.52
C SER A 140 -8.61 8.69 -1.87
N GLN A 141 -9.66 9.53 -1.80
CA GLN A 141 -9.49 10.97 -1.93
C GLN A 141 -8.56 11.54 -0.85
N ARG A 142 -8.52 10.92 0.34
CA ARG A 142 -7.62 11.35 1.42
C ARG A 142 -6.16 11.05 1.06
N ASP A 143 -5.88 9.86 0.56
CA ASP A 143 -4.54 9.49 0.08
C ASP A 143 -4.08 10.44 -1.03
N LEU A 144 -4.97 10.71 -1.99
CA LEU A 144 -4.68 11.62 -3.10
C LEU A 144 -4.38 13.05 -2.63
N ASN A 145 -5.22 13.60 -1.74
CA ASN A 145 -5.02 14.95 -1.21
C ASN A 145 -3.72 15.05 -0.40
N ARG A 146 -3.39 14.01 0.38
CA ARG A 146 -2.15 13.96 1.15
C ARG A 146 -0.92 13.85 0.24
N ALA A 147 -1.01 13.12 -0.87
CA ALA A 147 0.10 12.99 -1.82
C ALA A 147 0.37 14.32 -2.52
N LYS A 148 -0.69 15.02 -2.93
CA LYS A 148 -0.61 16.38 -3.49
C LYS A 148 0.02 17.37 -2.52
N LEU A 149 -0.38 17.33 -1.24
CA LEU A 149 0.22 18.16 -0.20
C LEU A 149 1.70 17.81 0.03
N ALA A 150 2.03 16.52 0.14
CA ALA A 150 3.41 16.07 0.32
C ALA A 150 4.33 16.54 -0.83
N LYS A 151 3.81 16.57 -2.06
CA LYS A 151 4.52 17.14 -3.22
C LYS A 151 4.78 18.63 -3.05
N GLN A 152 3.78 19.39 -2.61
CA GLN A 152 3.92 20.84 -2.38
C GLN A 152 4.94 21.16 -1.26
N LEU A 153 5.16 20.22 -0.36
CA LEU A 153 6.13 20.32 0.74
C LEU A 153 7.50 19.72 0.41
N ASP A 154 7.72 19.29 -0.84
CA ASP A 154 8.99 18.70 -1.31
C ASP A 154 9.40 17.42 -0.55
N TYR A 155 8.41 16.62 -0.14
CA TYR A 155 8.65 15.33 0.52
C TYR A 155 8.86 14.17 -0.46
N TRP A 156 8.62 14.38 -1.76
CA TRP A 156 8.86 13.40 -2.82
C TRP A 156 8.93 14.04 -4.20
#